data_AF-A0A9D0Z874-F1
#
_entry.id   AF-A0A9D0Z874-F1
#
_cell.length_a   1.000
_cell.length_b   1.000
_cell.length_c   1.000
_cell.angle_alpha   90.00
_cell.angle_beta   90.00
_cell.angle_gamma   90.00
#
_symmetry.space_group_name_H-M   'P 1'
#
loop_
_entity.id
_entity.type
_entity.pdbx_description
1 polymer ?
#
loop_
_entity_poly.entity_id
_entity_poly.type
_entity_poly.pdbx_seq_one_letter_code
_entity_poly.pdbx_strand_id
1 'polypeptide(L)'
;MPYQYRTTGGDCGCGPSCPPQSAPPPSGGCPCGDSFRQALDLLCSQQFYGLVDFGSFAFVSDYFLLGASIEAPAGGSQPGDNLTALSATYRCGSCGCETAAASGPLFPPTVGGLAQAGTVSQAALCRLTAVAFDAADDASLTNAANYQAIVQLFTQLLRPAMPQTCVSIADSLTTGVTATATVAAGPLLVENALVLGQLGKLLVLANSTDGRFYLVCADKIDFIG
;
A
#
# COMPACT_ATOMS: atom_id res chain seq x y z
N MET A 1 -8.12 38.30 13.96
CA MET A 1 -7.44 37.44 14.95
C MET A 1 -7.37 36.04 14.35
N PRO A 2 -6.17 35.48 14.09
CA PRO A 2 -5.99 34.31 13.25
C PRO A 2 -6.39 33.02 13.97
N TYR A 3 -7.01 32.10 13.24
CA TYR A 3 -7.32 30.74 13.68
C TYR A 3 -6.00 29.99 13.93
N GLN A 4 -5.75 29.64 15.18
CA GLN A 4 -4.63 28.80 15.59
C GLN A 4 -4.95 27.34 15.22
N TYR A 5 -4.12 26.75 14.37
CA TYR A 5 -4.08 25.30 14.17
C TYR A 5 -3.66 24.64 15.49
N ARG A 6 -4.56 23.84 16.07
CA ARG A 6 -4.24 23.01 17.23
C ARG A 6 -3.51 21.76 16.75
N THR A 7 -2.20 21.81 16.77
CA THR A 7 -1.36 20.61 16.87
C THR A 7 -1.55 20.02 18.26
N THR A 8 -2.44 19.04 18.39
CA THR A 8 -2.41 18.09 19.49
C THR A 8 -2.51 16.70 18.89
N GLY A 9 -1.35 16.10 18.64
CA GLY A 9 -1.23 14.65 18.69
C GLY A 9 -1.60 14.20 20.09
N GLY A 10 -2.46 13.19 20.18
CA GLY A 10 -2.97 12.65 21.43
C GLY A 10 -4.47 12.48 21.39
N ASP A 11 -4.94 11.41 20.73
CA ASP A 11 -6.14 10.64 21.10
C ASP A 11 -6.29 9.41 20.19
N CYS A 12 -5.20 8.64 20.07
CA CYS A 12 -5.29 7.20 19.85
C CYS A 12 -4.62 6.61 21.07
N GLY A 13 -5.34 5.83 21.89
CA GLY A 13 -4.81 5.21 23.12
C GLY A 13 -3.75 4.17 22.80
N CYS A 14 -2.55 4.61 22.42
CA CYS A 14 -1.47 3.79 21.90
C CYS A 14 -0.16 4.18 22.61
N GLY A 15 0.63 3.15 22.94
CA GLY A 15 1.79 3.20 23.83
C GLY A 15 2.97 4.04 23.32
N PRO A 16 4.15 3.93 23.98
CA PRO A 16 5.26 4.84 23.76
C PRO A 16 5.73 4.87 22.30
N SER A 17 6.12 6.07 21.85
CA SER A 17 6.67 6.34 20.52
C SER A 17 7.82 5.41 20.17
N CYS A 18 7.89 4.99 18.90
CA CYS A 18 8.96 4.11 18.43
C CYS A 18 10.34 4.70 18.68
N PRO A 19 11.29 3.93 19.23
CA PRO A 19 12.66 4.39 19.36
C PRO A 19 13.23 4.70 17.97
N PRO A 20 14.04 5.76 17.81
CA PRO A 20 14.78 6.01 16.59
C PRO A 20 15.62 4.76 16.26
N GLN A 21 15.49 4.24 15.05
CA GLN A 21 16.14 3.00 14.62
C GLN A 21 17.66 3.09 14.83
N SER A 22 18.18 2.33 15.79
CA SER A 22 19.61 2.07 15.95
C SER A 22 19.90 0.63 15.51
N ALA A 23 20.67 0.53 14.42
CA ALA A 23 21.20 -0.69 13.80
C ALA A 23 20.18 -1.58 13.03
N PRO A 24 20.60 -2.21 11.91
CA PRO A 24 19.75 -3.11 11.15
C PRO A 24 19.41 -4.36 11.99
N PRO A 25 18.15 -4.79 12.04
CA PRO A 25 17.77 -6.00 12.78
C PRO A 25 18.47 -7.23 12.19
N PRO A 26 18.78 -8.25 13.02
CA PRO A 26 19.45 -9.47 12.59
C PRO A 26 18.65 -10.19 11.48
N SER A 27 19.39 -10.90 10.63
CA SER A 27 19.03 -11.49 9.32
C SER A 27 17.97 -12.62 9.36
N GLY A 28 16.90 -12.44 10.11
CA GLY A 28 15.69 -13.27 10.13
C GLY A 28 14.41 -12.47 10.44
N GLY A 29 14.49 -11.13 10.45
CA GLY A 29 13.40 -10.22 10.80
C GLY A 29 12.67 -9.64 9.58
N CYS A 30 11.35 -9.51 9.72
CA CYS A 30 10.45 -8.55 9.05
C CYS A 30 11.04 -7.70 7.90
N PRO A 31 11.24 -8.26 6.69
CA PRO A 31 12.01 -7.57 5.66
C PRO A 31 11.35 -6.28 5.15
N CYS A 32 10.02 -6.26 5.06
CA CYS A 32 9.26 -5.15 4.49
C CYS A 32 8.50 -4.30 5.51
N GLY A 33 8.44 -4.69 6.80
CA GLY A 33 7.57 -4.00 7.75
C GLY A 33 7.94 -2.54 8.01
N ASP A 34 9.24 -2.23 8.06
CA ASP A 34 9.70 -0.84 8.16
C ASP A 34 9.35 -0.03 6.91
N SER A 35 9.48 -0.62 5.72
CA SER A 35 9.09 0.05 4.49
C SER A 35 7.57 0.26 4.41
N PHE A 36 6.75 -0.69 4.89
CA PHE A 36 5.30 -0.51 5.01
C PHE A 36 4.96 0.61 5.98
N ARG A 37 5.62 0.66 7.14
CA ARG A 37 5.42 1.74 8.11
C ARG A 37 5.74 3.10 7.48
N GLN A 38 6.87 3.22 6.81
CA GLN A 38 7.28 4.45 6.14
C GLN A 38 6.31 4.85 5.02
N ALA A 39 5.86 3.90 4.21
CA ALA A 39 4.91 4.15 3.13
C ALA A 39 3.56 4.62 3.68
N LEU A 40 3.04 3.96 4.71
CA LEU A 40 1.77 4.33 5.34
C LEU A 40 1.85 5.68 6.06
N ASP A 41 3.01 6.03 6.64
CA ASP A 41 3.25 7.35 7.22
C ASP A 41 3.32 8.44 6.13
N LEU A 42 3.89 8.14 4.97
CA LEU A 42 3.89 9.03 3.81
C LEU A 42 2.47 9.33 3.32
N LEU A 43 1.57 8.33 3.26
CA LEU A 43 0.16 8.54 2.90
C LEU A 43 -0.54 9.49 3.89
N CYS A 44 -0.10 9.51 5.14
CA CYS A 44 -0.60 10.39 6.19
C CYS A 44 -0.02 11.81 6.14
N SER A 45 0.94 12.09 5.26
CA SER A 45 1.47 13.44 5.07
C SER A 45 0.42 14.35 4.42
N GLN A 46 0.56 15.67 4.62
CA GLN A 46 -0.38 16.66 4.08
C GLN A 46 -0.53 16.60 2.55
N GLN A 47 0.45 16.03 1.84
CA GLN A 47 0.43 15.93 0.38
C GLN A 47 -0.49 14.82 -0.12
N PHE A 48 -0.62 13.72 0.63
CA PHE A 48 -1.41 12.55 0.24
C PHE A 48 -2.76 12.46 0.96
N TYR A 49 -2.87 13.04 2.16
CA TYR A 49 -4.03 12.84 3.03
C TYR A 49 -5.38 13.22 2.38
N GLY A 50 -5.39 14.25 1.53
CA GLY A 50 -6.61 14.66 0.81
C GLY A 50 -6.87 13.93 -0.51
N LEU A 51 -5.93 13.09 -0.95
CA LEU A 51 -6.01 12.39 -2.24
C LEU A 51 -6.35 10.90 -2.09
N VAL A 52 -6.11 10.33 -0.91
CA VAL A 52 -6.28 8.89 -0.61
C VAL A 52 -7.60 8.65 0.11
N ASP A 53 -8.33 7.61 -0.28
CA ASP A 53 -9.52 7.17 0.45
C ASP A 53 -9.13 6.25 1.62
N PHE A 54 -9.04 6.81 2.82
CA PHE A 54 -8.78 6.07 4.06
C PHE A 54 -9.90 5.09 4.46
N GLY A 55 -11.05 5.10 3.77
CA GLY A 55 -12.12 4.12 3.90
C GLY A 55 -12.01 2.92 2.94
N SER A 56 -11.11 2.99 1.96
CA SER A 56 -10.99 2.02 0.86
C SER A 56 -9.58 1.45 0.82
N PHE A 57 -9.27 0.60 1.79
CA PHE A 57 -8.01 -0.16 1.89
C PHE A 57 -8.24 -1.67 1.82
N ALA A 58 -7.19 -2.39 1.43
CA ALA A 58 -7.02 -3.80 1.75
C ALA A 58 -5.60 -4.11 2.24
N PHE A 59 -5.50 -4.96 3.25
CA PHE A 59 -4.23 -5.47 3.75
C PHE A 59 -4.12 -6.95 3.41
N VAL A 60 -3.09 -7.31 2.67
CA VAL A 60 -2.89 -8.63 2.09
C VAL A 60 -1.78 -9.35 2.83
N SER A 61 -2.05 -10.58 3.26
CA SER A 61 -1.05 -11.50 3.80
C SER A 61 -1.22 -12.89 3.21
N ASP A 62 -0.25 -13.77 3.45
CA ASP A 62 -0.30 -15.17 3.02
C ASP A 62 -1.44 -15.97 3.68
N TYR A 63 -2.01 -15.49 4.79
CA TYR A 63 -2.97 -16.23 5.61
C TYR A 63 -4.38 -15.65 5.64
N PHE A 64 -4.50 -14.32 5.53
CA PHE A 64 -5.75 -13.60 5.61
C PHE A 64 -5.69 -12.30 4.81
N LEU A 65 -6.85 -11.84 4.38
CA LEU A 65 -7.07 -10.56 3.73
C LEU A 65 -7.97 -9.72 4.63
N LEU A 66 -7.65 -8.45 4.76
CA LEU A 66 -8.47 -7.48 5.48
C LEU A 66 -9.02 -6.49 4.47
N GLY A 67 -10.33 -6.30 4.42
CA GLY A 67 -10.97 -5.26 3.61
C GLY A 67 -11.27 -5.64 2.16
N ALA A 68 -10.78 -6.77 1.66
CA ALA A 68 -11.16 -7.30 0.35
C ALA A 68 -11.04 -8.83 0.33
N SER A 69 -11.77 -9.47 -0.57
CA SER A 69 -11.63 -10.90 -0.87
C SER A 69 -11.02 -11.11 -2.25
N ILE A 70 -10.59 -12.33 -2.55
CA ILE A 70 -10.08 -12.66 -3.88
C ILE A 70 -11.23 -13.05 -4.81
N GLU A 71 -11.25 -12.50 -6.00
CA GLU A 71 -12.08 -12.93 -7.12
C GLU A 71 -11.26 -13.63 -8.20
N ALA A 72 -11.96 -14.36 -9.07
CA ALA A 72 -11.31 -14.92 -10.25
C ALA A 72 -10.84 -13.74 -11.13
N PRO A 73 -9.57 -13.74 -11.60
CA PRO A 73 -9.10 -12.70 -12.50
C PRO A 73 -10.03 -12.63 -13.72
N ALA A 74 -10.53 -11.44 -14.04
CA ALA A 74 -11.37 -11.25 -15.22
C ALA A 74 -10.58 -11.52 -16.52
N GLY A 75 -9.25 -11.39 -16.46
CA GLY A 75 -8.35 -11.45 -17.60
C GLY A 75 -8.55 -10.27 -18.55
N GLY A 76 -7.51 -9.91 -19.31
CA GLY A 76 -7.63 -8.89 -20.34
C GLY A 76 -6.38 -8.06 -20.55
N SER A 77 -6.50 -7.04 -21.41
CA SER A 77 -5.42 -6.10 -21.73
C SER A 77 -5.47 -4.81 -20.90
N GLN A 78 -6.50 -4.63 -20.08
CA GLN A 78 -6.60 -3.49 -19.18
C GLN A 78 -5.85 -3.77 -17.87
N PRO A 79 -5.40 -2.73 -17.16
CA PRO A 79 -4.95 -2.86 -15.78
C PRO A 79 -6.09 -3.41 -14.92
N GLY A 80 -5.76 -4.40 -14.08
CA GLY A 80 -6.73 -5.08 -13.23
C GLY A 80 -6.06 -5.82 -12.08
N ASP A 81 -6.88 -6.30 -11.16
CA ASP A 81 -6.43 -7.10 -10.03
C ASP A 81 -7.50 -8.12 -9.64
N ASN A 82 -7.14 -9.02 -8.73
CA ASN A 82 -8.03 -10.06 -8.24
C ASN A 82 -8.69 -9.74 -6.89
N LEU A 83 -8.77 -8.46 -6.48
CA LEU A 83 -9.45 -8.03 -5.25
C LEU A 83 -10.85 -7.50 -5.56
N THR A 84 -11.79 -7.78 -4.66
CA THR A 84 -13.07 -7.07 -4.60
C THR A 84 -12.88 -5.57 -4.31
N ALA A 85 -13.98 -4.80 -4.32
CA ALA A 85 -14.00 -3.46 -3.76
C ALA A 85 -13.37 -3.41 -2.36
N LEU A 86 -12.55 -2.39 -2.12
CA LEU A 86 -11.85 -2.21 -0.86
C LEU A 86 -12.80 -1.68 0.22
N SER A 87 -12.71 -2.21 1.42
CA SER A 87 -13.65 -1.93 2.51
C SER A 87 -13.00 -1.87 3.89
N ALA A 88 -11.66 -1.99 3.99
CA ALA A 88 -10.99 -1.69 5.23
C ALA A 88 -10.73 -0.20 5.36
N THR A 89 -10.82 0.27 6.59
CA THR A 89 -10.41 1.61 6.99
C THR A 89 -8.97 1.57 7.49
N TYR A 90 -8.16 2.54 7.08
CA TYR A 90 -6.84 2.78 7.67
C TYR A 90 -6.86 4.13 8.39
N ARG A 91 -6.32 4.17 9.61
CA ARG A 91 -6.23 5.40 10.39
C ARG A 91 -4.77 5.82 10.54
N CYS A 92 -4.51 7.07 10.18
CA CYS A 92 -3.22 7.68 10.42
C CYS A 92 -2.91 7.74 11.93
N GLY A 93 -1.70 7.33 12.27
CA GLY A 93 -1.28 7.09 13.66
C GLY A 93 -0.97 5.61 13.87
N SER A 94 0.29 5.30 14.16
CA SER A 94 0.68 3.93 14.46
C SER A 94 0.19 3.52 15.84
N CYS A 95 -0.38 2.31 15.97
CA CYS A 95 -0.70 1.72 17.28
C CYS A 95 0.52 1.09 17.97
N GLY A 96 1.71 1.21 17.37
CA GLY A 96 2.97 0.59 17.75
C GLY A 96 3.90 0.48 16.55
N CYS A 97 5.13 -0.02 16.73
CA CYS A 97 6.14 -0.01 15.66
C CYS A 97 5.95 -1.11 14.59
N GLU A 98 5.14 -2.13 14.91
CA GLU A 98 4.97 -3.32 14.08
C GLU A 98 3.55 -3.48 13.54
N THR A 99 2.65 -2.53 13.84
CA THR A 99 1.22 -2.61 13.53
C THR A 99 0.67 -1.33 12.93
N ALA A 100 -0.18 -1.47 11.91
CA ALA A 100 -1.01 -0.39 11.38
C ALA A 100 -2.42 -0.42 11.99
N ALA A 101 -3.00 0.75 12.26
CA ALA A 101 -4.38 0.90 12.71
C ALA A 101 -5.34 0.68 11.53
N ALA A 102 -5.74 -0.57 11.32
CA ALA A 102 -6.56 -0.98 10.19
C ALA A 102 -7.78 -1.77 10.67
N SER A 103 -8.97 -1.44 10.17
CA SER A 103 -10.21 -2.07 10.59
C SER A 103 -11.12 -2.39 9.42
N GLY A 104 -11.65 -3.60 9.39
CA GLY A 104 -12.53 -4.08 8.33
C GLY A 104 -12.87 -5.56 8.48
N PRO A 105 -13.64 -6.12 7.53
CA PRO A 105 -13.93 -7.54 7.45
C PRO A 105 -12.68 -8.35 7.09
N LEU A 106 -12.54 -9.53 7.70
CA LEU A 106 -11.49 -10.49 7.37
C LEU A 106 -11.99 -11.56 6.40
N PHE A 107 -11.15 -11.93 5.44
CA PHE A 107 -11.42 -12.98 4.46
C PHE A 107 -10.27 -14.00 4.41
N PRO A 108 -10.58 -15.28 4.13
CA PRO A 108 -9.55 -16.25 3.79
C PRO A 108 -8.94 -15.92 2.42
N PRO A 109 -7.66 -16.29 2.17
CA PRO A 109 -6.95 -16.01 0.92
C PRO A 109 -7.33 -17.01 -0.18
N THR A 110 -8.63 -17.20 -0.38
CA THR A 110 -9.20 -18.14 -1.36
C THR A 110 -10.17 -17.38 -2.26
N VAL A 111 -10.23 -17.76 -3.53
CA VAL A 111 -11.20 -17.22 -4.49
C VAL A 111 -12.62 -17.42 -3.98
N GLY A 112 -13.41 -16.34 -3.95
CA GLY A 112 -14.77 -16.34 -3.42
C GLY A 112 -14.85 -16.52 -1.90
N GLY A 113 -13.76 -16.23 -1.18
CA GLY A 113 -13.70 -16.34 0.27
C GLY A 113 -14.80 -15.51 0.95
N LEU A 114 -15.53 -16.13 1.87
CA LEU A 114 -16.55 -15.44 2.65
C LEU A 114 -15.95 -14.65 3.80
N ALA A 115 -16.56 -13.51 4.12
CA ALA A 115 -16.19 -12.72 5.29
C ALA A 115 -16.35 -13.57 6.56
N GLN A 116 -15.32 -13.59 7.39
CA GLN A 116 -15.34 -14.21 8.70
C GLN A 116 -16.16 -13.36 9.67
N ALA A 117 -16.79 -14.01 10.65
CA ALA A 117 -17.51 -13.31 11.72
C ALA A 117 -16.51 -12.59 12.64
N GLY A 118 -16.27 -11.32 12.37
CA GLY A 118 -15.43 -10.46 13.21
C GLY A 118 -14.76 -9.33 12.43
N THR A 119 -14.42 -8.26 13.14
CA THR A 119 -13.56 -7.18 12.63
C THR A 119 -12.24 -7.20 13.41
N VAL A 120 -11.16 -6.91 12.71
CA VAL A 120 -9.87 -6.63 13.36
C VAL A 120 -9.66 -5.13 13.47
N SER A 121 -8.77 -4.70 14.35
CA SER A 121 -8.43 -3.29 14.56
C SER A 121 -6.97 -2.95 14.28
N GLN A 122 -6.14 -3.97 14.00
CA GLN A 122 -4.71 -3.81 13.74
C GLN A 122 -4.23 -4.82 12.70
N ALA A 123 -3.32 -4.38 11.83
CA ALA A 123 -2.63 -5.23 10.86
C ALA A 123 -1.14 -5.31 11.19
N ALA A 124 -0.58 -6.52 11.32
CA ALA A 124 0.83 -6.73 11.60
C ALA A 124 1.68 -6.52 10.33
N LEU A 125 2.47 -5.44 10.30
CA LEU A 125 3.23 -5.01 9.12
C LEU A 125 4.22 -6.07 8.62
N CYS A 126 4.79 -6.85 9.54
CA CYS A 126 5.77 -7.88 9.24
C CYS A 126 5.21 -9.11 8.53
N ARG A 127 3.89 -9.26 8.50
CA ARG A 127 3.20 -10.38 7.84
C ARG A 127 2.53 -9.95 6.55
N LEU A 128 2.58 -8.67 6.21
CA LEU A 128 1.97 -8.17 5.00
C LEU A 128 2.81 -8.55 3.79
N THR A 129 2.10 -9.00 2.77
CA THR A 129 2.60 -9.21 1.42
C THR A 129 2.36 -7.95 0.60
N ALA A 130 1.19 -7.33 0.75
CA ALA A 130 0.86 -6.07 0.09
C ALA A 130 -0.17 -5.24 0.88
N VAL A 131 -0.26 -3.96 0.52
CA VAL A 131 -1.35 -3.06 0.90
C VAL A 131 -1.90 -2.43 -0.37
N ALA A 132 -3.22 -2.48 -0.54
CA ALA A 132 -3.93 -1.80 -1.62
C ALA A 132 -4.78 -0.65 -1.06
N PHE A 133 -4.89 0.44 -1.80
CA PHE A 133 -5.76 1.57 -1.45
C PHE A 133 -6.24 2.31 -2.69
N ASP A 134 -7.43 2.90 -2.60
CA ASP A 134 -8.03 3.65 -3.70
C ASP A 134 -7.77 5.17 -3.54
N ALA A 135 -7.73 5.89 -4.66
CA ALA A 135 -7.81 7.35 -4.67
C ALA A 135 -9.17 7.80 -4.12
N ALA A 136 -9.18 8.90 -3.38
CA ALA A 136 -10.40 9.54 -2.91
C ALA A 136 -11.29 9.92 -4.09
N ASP A 137 -12.58 9.58 -4.00
CA ASP A 137 -13.62 10.08 -4.88
C ASP A 137 -14.48 11.06 -4.08
N ASP A 138 -14.41 12.36 -4.41
CA ASP A 138 -15.22 13.38 -3.77
C ASP A 138 -15.89 14.26 -4.84
N ALA A 139 -16.98 14.94 -4.47
CA ALA A 139 -17.70 15.86 -5.32
C ALA A 139 -16.85 17.04 -5.83
N SER A 140 -15.71 17.32 -5.17
CA SER A 140 -14.80 18.43 -5.46
C SER A 140 -13.67 18.08 -6.45
N LEU A 141 -13.23 16.82 -6.48
CA LEU A 141 -12.22 16.28 -7.39
C LEU A 141 -12.58 14.83 -7.69
N THR A 142 -12.77 14.52 -8.97
CA THR A 142 -13.07 13.14 -9.40
C THR A 142 -11.92 12.22 -9.02
N ASN A 143 -12.23 10.94 -8.73
CA ASN A 143 -11.24 9.89 -8.51
C ASN A 143 -10.06 9.94 -9.51
N ALA A 144 -10.33 10.18 -10.79
CA ALA A 144 -9.32 10.29 -11.84
C ALA A 144 -8.30 11.43 -11.61
N ALA A 145 -8.72 12.58 -11.11
CA ALA A 145 -7.82 13.70 -10.82
C ALA A 145 -6.92 13.40 -9.62
N ASN A 146 -7.49 12.82 -8.55
CA ASN A 146 -6.74 12.41 -7.36
C ASN A 146 -5.76 11.28 -7.69
N TYR A 147 -6.17 10.30 -8.49
CA TYR A 147 -5.28 9.26 -9.02
C TYR A 147 -4.08 9.87 -9.74
N GLN A 148 -4.29 10.79 -10.67
CA GLN A 148 -3.19 11.43 -11.41
C GLN A 148 -2.28 12.26 -10.49
N ALA A 149 -2.84 12.94 -9.49
CA ALA A 149 -2.05 13.68 -8.51
C ALA A 149 -1.16 12.74 -7.67
N ILE A 150 -1.70 11.61 -7.21
CA ILE A 150 -0.94 10.58 -6.47
C ILE A 150 0.19 10.01 -7.34
N VAL A 151 -0.10 9.66 -8.60
CA VAL A 151 0.91 9.19 -9.56
C VAL A 151 2.06 10.20 -9.70
N GLN A 152 1.74 11.49 -9.83
CA GLN A 152 2.75 12.55 -9.94
C GLN A 152 3.58 12.69 -8.66
N LEU A 153 2.95 12.66 -7.49
CA LEU A 153 3.65 12.73 -6.20
C LEU A 153 4.59 11.55 -6.02
N PHE A 154 4.12 10.32 -6.23
CA PHE A 154 5.00 9.15 -6.18
C PHE A 154 6.11 9.22 -7.21
N THR A 155 5.84 9.60 -8.45
CA THR A 155 6.88 9.74 -9.47
C THR A 155 7.95 10.78 -9.07
N GLN A 156 7.55 11.87 -8.40
CA GLN A 156 8.49 12.87 -7.89
C GLN A 156 9.32 12.36 -6.71
N LEU A 157 8.71 11.61 -5.79
CA LEU A 157 9.36 11.08 -4.60
C LEU A 157 10.24 9.85 -4.87
N LEU A 158 9.84 9.02 -5.82
CA LEU A 158 10.50 7.76 -6.18
C LEU A 158 11.50 7.92 -7.33
N ARG A 159 11.65 9.13 -7.88
CA ARG A 159 12.64 9.42 -8.91
C ARG A 159 14.03 9.10 -8.38
N PRO A 160 14.79 8.18 -9.00
CA PRO A 160 16.15 7.93 -8.58
C PRO A 160 16.97 9.21 -8.79
N ALA A 161 17.70 9.63 -7.75
CA ALA A 161 18.89 10.42 -7.98
C ALA A 161 19.84 9.53 -8.81
N MET A 162 20.02 9.91 -10.07
CA MET A 162 20.86 9.32 -11.13
C MET A 162 22.16 8.57 -10.70
N PRO A 163 22.75 7.81 -11.65
CA PRO A 163 22.67 6.37 -11.80
C PRO A 163 23.77 5.63 -11.01
N GLN A 164 23.49 4.47 -10.40
CA GLN A 164 24.57 3.56 -9.98
C GLN A 164 24.31 2.10 -10.33
N THR A 165 25.39 1.52 -10.81
CA THR A 165 25.62 0.19 -11.32
C THR A 165 25.36 -0.89 -10.27
N CYS A 166 24.23 -1.58 -10.41
CA CYS A 166 23.99 -3.00 -10.11
C CYS A 166 22.48 -3.23 -10.28
N VAL A 167 22.07 -3.87 -11.38
CA VAL A 167 20.65 -3.98 -11.76
C VAL A 167 19.95 -5.04 -10.90
N SER A 168 19.14 -4.60 -9.94
CA SER A 168 18.13 -5.43 -9.27
C SER A 168 16.92 -5.62 -10.20
N ILE A 169 16.04 -6.59 -9.91
CA ILE A 169 14.77 -6.77 -10.66
C ILE A 169 13.95 -5.47 -10.67
N ALA A 170 14.02 -4.70 -9.58
CA ALA A 170 13.45 -3.37 -9.45
C ALA A 170 14.15 -2.30 -10.33
N ASP A 171 15.45 -2.43 -10.60
CA ASP A 171 16.16 -1.52 -11.52
C ASP A 171 15.76 -1.79 -12.97
N SER A 172 15.50 -3.05 -13.35
CA SER A 172 14.99 -3.38 -14.69
C SER A 172 13.61 -2.74 -14.98
N LEU A 173 12.82 -2.49 -13.94
CA LEU A 173 11.50 -1.85 -14.05
C LEU A 173 11.55 -0.32 -13.95
N THR A 174 12.58 0.25 -13.32
CA THR A 174 12.64 1.69 -12.97
C THR A 174 13.58 2.50 -13.86
N THR A 175 14.40 1.88 -14.72
CA THR A 175 15.36 2.58 -15.61
C THR A 175 14.73 3.21 -16.87
N GLY A 176 13.63 3.96 -16.73
CA GLY A 176 13.27 4.99 -17.71
C GLY A 176 12.19 4.65 -18.75
N VAL A 177 11.33 3.67 -18.49
CA VAL A 177 10.09 3.49 -19.25
C VAL A 177 8.94 3.40 -18.25
N THR A 178 7.81 4.06 -18.53
CA THR A 178 6.51 3.77 -17.91
C THR A 178 6.14 2.32 -18.25
N ALA A 179 6.75 1.38 -17.54
CA ALA A 179 6.56 -0.05 -17.75
C ALA A 179 5.31 -0.46 -16.98
N THR A 180 4.35 -1.02 -17.71
CA THR A 180 3.31 -1.83 -17.09
C THR A 180 3.93 -3.16 -16.68
N ALA A 181 3.55 -3.69 -15.52
CA ALA A 181 3.98 -4.99 -15.05
C ALA A 181 2.78 -5.80 -14.56
N THR A 182 2.87 -7.11 -14.75
CA THR A 182 2.01 -8.08 -14.09
C THR A 182 2.78 -8.69 -12.93
N VAL A 183 2.24 -8.60 -11.72
CA VAL A 183 2.89 -9.02 -10.48
C VAL A 183 1.99 -9.99 -9.73
N ALA A 184 2.56 -11.13 -9.33
CA ALA A 184 1.95 -12.05 -8.38
C ALA A 184 2.75 -12.04 -7.07
N ALA A 185 2.05 -11.85 -5.95
CA ALA A 185 2.64 -11.85 -4.61
C ALA A 185 1.67 -12.51 -3.61
N GLY A 186 1.94 -13.76 -3.24
CA GLY A 186 1.01 -14.53 -2.40
C GLY A 186 -0.37 -14.66 -3.07
N PRO A 187 -1.48 -14.30 -2.39
CA PRO A 187 -2.82 -14.38 -2.99
C PRO A 187 -3.15 -13.22 -3.94
N LEU A 188 -2.31 -12.17 -3.99
CA LEU A 188 -2.55 -11.01 -4.83
C LEU A 188 -2.00 -11.25 -6.25
N LEU A 189 -2.83 -10.97 -7.24
CA LEU A 189 -2.47 -10.87 -8.64
C LEU A 189 -2.85 -9.48 -9.14
N VAL A 190 -1.89 -8.77 -9.71
CA VAL A 190 -2.07 -7.46 -10.35
C VAL A 190 -1.60 -7.58 -11.80
N GLU A 191 -2.45 -7.23 -12.76
CA GLU A 191 -2.20 -7.37 -14.19
C GLU A 191 -2.08 -5.99 -14.84
N ASN A 192 -1.12 -5.83 -15.76
CA ASN A 192 -0.91 -4.61 -16.56
C ASN A 192 -0.85 -3.30 -15.74
N ALA A 193 -0.40 -3.34 -14.48
CA ALA A 193 -0.35 -2.16 -13.63
C ALA A 193 0.88 -1.30 -13.94
N LEU A 194 0.71 0.01 -13.88
CA LEU A 194 1.79 0.97 -14.05
C LEU A 194 2.78 0.86 -12.87
N VAL A 195 4.05 0.64 -13.16
CA VAL A 195 5.12 0.69 -12.14
C VAL A 195 5.50 2.14 -11.86
N LEU A 196 5.30 2.60 -10.62
CA LEU A 196 5.65 3.96 -10.20
C LEU A 196 7.08 4.06 -9.65
N GLY A 197 7.59 2.99 -9.05
CA GLY A 197 8.95 2.93 -8.51
C GLY A 197 9.05 2.06 -7.28
N GLN A 198 10.11 2.27 -6.50
CA GLN A 198 10.40 1.50 -5.29
C GLN A 198 10.56 2.43 -4.07
N LEU A 199 9.88 2.11 -2.97
CA LEU A 199 10.00 2.79 -1.68
C LEU A 199 10.56 1.82 -0.64
N GLY A 200 11.87 1.93 -0.35
CA GLY A 200 12.56 0.96 0.51
C GLY A 200 12.52 -0.43 -0.13
N LYS A 201 11.89 -1.41 0.54
CA LYS A 201 11.66 -2.76 0.00
C LYS A 201 10.30 -2.97 -0.67
N LEU A 202 9.54 -1.89 -0.91
CA LEU A 202 8.22 -1.98 -1.52
C LEU A 202 8.26 -1.55 -2.97
N LEU A 203 7.67 -2.35 -3.85
CA LEU A 203 7.31 -1.95 -5.20
C LEU A 203 5.98 -1.20 -5.16
N VAL A 204 5.93 -0.03 -5.79
CA VAL A 204 4.73 0.80 -5.86
C VAL A 204 4.13 0.67 -7.25
N LEU A 205 2.88 0.20 -7.32
CA LEU A 205 2.13 -0.03 -8.55
C LEU A 205 0.83 0.80 -8.56
N ALA A 206 0.31 1.08 -9.75
CA ALA A 206 -0.94 1.81 -9.93
C ALA A 206 -1.81 1.17 -11.03
N ASN A 207 -3.10 1.08 -10.76
CA ASN A 207 -4.15 0.63 -11.68
C ASN A 207 -5.07 1.83 -11.98
N SER A 208 -5.04 2.29 -13.24
CA SER A 208 -5.84 3.43 -13.69
C SER A 208 -7.32 3.11 -13.92
N THR A 209 -7.69 1.83 -14.04
CA THR A 209 -9.08 1.39 -14.24
C THR A 209 -9.89 1.64 -12.98
N ASP A 210 -9.34 1.26 -11.83
CA ASP A 210 -10.01 1.35 -10.52
C ASP A 210 -9.54 2.54 -9.67
N GLY A 211 -8.56 3.30 -10.16
CA GLY A 211 -7.94 4.39 -9.37
C GLY A 211 -7.17 3.87 -8.15
N ARG A 212 -6.65 2.64 -8.25
CA ARG A 212 -6.08 1.87 -7.14
C ARG A 212 -4.57 1.87 -7.16
N PHE A 213 -3.97 1.83 -5.98
CA PHE A 213 -2.53 1.75 -5.77
C PHE A 213 -2.16 0.54 -4.93
N TYR A 214 -0.96 0.03 -5.15
CA TYR A 214 -0.44 -1.13 -4.42
C TYR A 214 0.96 -0.86 -3.90
N LEU A 215 1.17 -1.23 -2.65
CA LEU A 215 2.46 -1.30 -1.99
C LEU A 215 2.77 -2.79 -1.81
N VAL A 216 3.67 -3.35 -2.62
CA VAL A 216 3.96 -4.79 -2.64
C VAL A 216 5.35 -5.05 -2.08
N CYS A 217 5.49 -5.97 -1.14
CA CYS A 217 6.79 -6.37 -0.60
C CYS A 217 7.62 -7.10 -1.66
N ALA A 218 8.78 -6.53 -2.03
CA ALA A 218 9.63 -7.07 -3.09
C ALA A 218 10.12 -8.50 -2.78
N ASP A 219 10.37 -8.82 -1.51
CA ASP A 219 10.79 -10.15 -1.05
C ASP A 219 9.67 -11.20 -1.10
N LYS A 220 8.44 -10.79 -1.46
CA LYS A 220 7.23 -11.63 -1.56
C LYS A 220 6.67 -11.71 -2.98
N ILE A 221 7.36 -11.14 -3.96
CA ILE A 221 6.98 -11.24 -5.37
C ILE A 221 7.41 -12.61 -5.90
N ASP A 222 6.44 -13.41 -6.34
CA ASP A 222 6.66 -14.75 -6.88
C ASP A 222 6.91 -14.69 -8.40
N PHE A 223 6.18 -13.83 -9.11
CA PHE A 223 6.29 -13.69 -10.56
C PHE A 223 6.15 -12.24 -11.00
N ILE A 224 6.91 -11.89 -12.05
CA ILE A 224 6.78 -10.61 -12.75
C ILE A 224 6.85 -10.83 -14.26
N GLY A 225 5.99 -10.15 -15.00
CA GLY A 225 5.89 -10.21 -16.46
C GLY A 225 5.48 -8.90 -17.10
#